data_AF-A0A7X5VBR3-F1
#
_entry.id   AF-A0A7X5VBR3-F1
#
_cell.length_a   1.000
_cell.length_b   1.000
_cell.length_c   1.000
_cell.angle_alpha   90.00
_cell.angle_beta   90.00
_cell.angle_gamma   90.00
#
_symmetry.space_group_name_H-M   'P 1'
#
loop_
_entity.id
_entity.type
_entity.pdbx_description
1 polymer ?
#
loop_
_entity_poly.entity_id
_entity_poly.type
_entity_poly.pdbx_seq_one_letter_code
_entity_poly.pdbx_strand_id
1 'polypeptide(L)'
;MFGLSSLIGAAVLPLAVLMGVTSPGAVVWWRARRRLSMPPGSVQNVSERRAASRAGLREPTAPAVEAMTDRELCLAWRRSYVELEHADSAETKASIARFRGQVLDELERRNPTGFEDWLASGARAPSDPARYVLRSKSQENRL
;
A
#
# COMPACT_ATOMS: atom_id res chain seq x y z
N MET A 1 -9.54 53.89 -12.06
CA MET A 1 -9.43 52.95 -13.19
C MET A 1 -8.22 52.06 -12.93
N PHE A 2 -8.43 50.75 -12.91
CA PHE A 2 -7.53 49.72 -12.38
C PHE A 2 -6.25 49.55 -13.21
N GLY A 3 -5.13 49.28 -12.54
CA GLY A 3 -3.86 48.87 -13.15
C GLY A 3 -3.20 47.74 -12.36
N LEU A 4 -3.98 46.72 -12.02
CA LEU A 4 -3.63 45.57 -11.17
C LEU A 4 -3.03 44.40 -11.99
N SER A 5 -2.28 44.69 -13.05
CA SER A 5 -1.93 43.68 -14.08
C SER A 5 -0.49 43.15 -14.02
N SER A 6 0.31 43.52 -13.01
CA SER A 6 1.72 43.09 -12.91
C SER A 6 1.96 41.95 -11.91
N LEU A 7 1.05 40.97 -11.83
CA LEU A 7 1.18 39.85 -10.88
C LEU A 7 0.53 38.54 -11.39
N ILE A 8 0.61 38.26 -12.69
CA ILE A 8 -0.03 37.03 -13.25
C ILE A 8 0.99 36.03 -13.84
N GLY A 9 2.27 36.41 -13.98
CA GLY A 9 3.29 35.50 -14.54
C GLY A 9 3.91 34.50 -13.56
N ALA A 10 3.97 34.81 -12.26
CA ALA A 10 4.74 34.01 -11.28
C ALA A 10 3.92 32.93 -10.56
N ALA A 11 2.59 32.98 -10.64
CA ALA A 11 1.71 32.08 -9.88
C ALA A 11 1.18 30.88 -10.68
N VAL A 12 1.45 30.79 -11.98
CA VAL A 12 0.95 29.67 -12.82
C VAL A 12 1.82 28.42 -12.68
N LEU A 13 3.12 28.58 -12.41
CA LEU A 13 4.07 27.49 -12.24
C LEU A 13 3.79 26.57 -11.04
N PRO A 14 3.50 27.06 -9.81
CA PRO A 14 3.20 26.16 -8.70
C PRO A 14 1.85 25.45 -8.86
N LEU A 15 0.86 26.06 -9.54
CA LEU A 15 -0.45 25.44 -9.77
C LEU A 15 -0.37 24.28 -10.77
N ALA A 16 0.44 24.42 -11.83
CA ALA A 16 0.69 23.35 -12.79
C ALA A 16 1.47 22.16 -12.17
N VAL A 17 2.39 22.44 -11.24
CA VAL A 17 3.08 21.38 -10.46
C VAL A 17 2.11 20.65 -9.54
N LEU A 18 1.17 21.36 -8.89
CA LEU A 18 0.14 20.72 -8.07
C LEU A 18 -0.81 19.83 -8.90
N MET A 19 -1.21 20.27 -10.10
CA MET A 19 -2.08 19.51 -11.00
C MET A 19 -1.36 18.32 -11.67
N GLY A 20 -0.04 18.40 -11.85
CA GLY A 20 0.78 17.30 -12.37
C GLY A 20 0.91 16.12 -11.40
N VAL A 21 0.88 16.39 -10.09
CA VAL A 21 1.04 15.35 -9.03
C VAL A 21 -0.15 14.40 -8.97
N THR A 22 -1.34 14.80 -9.42
CA THR A 22 -2.54 13.95 -9.45
C THR A 22 -2.81 13.27 -10.79
N SER A 23 -1.91 13.39 -11.78
CA SER A 23 -2.11 12.75 -13.09
C SER A 23 -1.67 11.27 -13.05
N PRO A 24 -2.60 10.32 -13.24
CA PRO A 24 -2.26 8.88 -13.31
C PRO A 24 -1.21 8.58 -14.38
N GLY A 25 -1.16 9.41 -15.44
CA GLY A 25 -0.21 9.29 -16.54
C GLY A 25 1.24 9.53 -16.14
N ALA A 26 1.52 10.43 -15.20
CA ALA A 26 2.88 10.69 -14.73
C ALA A 26 3.44 9.47 -13.97
N VAL A 27 2.60 8.81 -13.16
CA VAL A 27 2.97 7.59 -12.42
C VAL A 27 3.15 6.41 -13.38
N VAL A 28 2.30 6.27 -14.39
CA VAL A 28 2.45 5.26 -15.45
C VAL A 28 3.73 5.48 -16.24
N TRP A 29 4.04 6.72 -16.61
CA TRP A 29 5.25 7.06 -17.34
C TRP A 29 6.52 6.86 -16.50
N TRP A 30 6.48 7.21 -15.21
CA TRP A 30 7.59 6.95 -14.28
C TRP A 30 7.80 5.45 -14.04
N ARG A 31 6.73 4.66 -13.97
CA ARG A 31 6.78 3.19 -13.89
C ARG A 31 7.29 2.56 -15.20
N ALA A 32 6.88 3.08 -16.35
CA ALA A 32 7.37 2.62 -17.66
C ALA A 32 8.87 2.89 -17.82
N ARG A 33 9.34 4.07 -17.41
CA ARG A 33 10.76 4.45 -17.46
C ARG A 33 11.64 3.56 -16.57
N ARG A 34 11.14 3.10 -15.42
CA ARG A 34 11.85 2.15 -14.54
C ARG A 34 11.89 0.72 -15.10
N ARG A 35 10.95 0.31 -15.97
CA ARG A 35 10.95 -1.03 -16.59
C ARG A 35 12.02 -1.19 -17.68
N LEU A 36 12.53 -0.10 -18.24
CA LEU A 36 13.58 -0.14 -19.27
C LEU A 36 15.01 -0.27 -18.70
N SER A 37 15.20 -0.20 -17.39
CA SER A 37 16.53 -0.25 -16.75
C SER A 37 16.85 -1.58 -16.03
N MET A 38 16.11 -2.66 -16.30
CA MET A 38 16.43 -3.97 -15.72
C MET A 38 17.46 -4.72 -16.59
N PRO A 39 18.64 -5.11 -16.05
CA PRO A 39 19.56 -6.00 -16.74
C PRO A 39 18.96 -7.41 -16.91
N PRO A 40 19.20 -8.11 -18.03
CA PRO A 40 18.47 -9.34 -18.41
C PRO A 40 18.80 -10.61 -17.58
N GLY A 41 19.57 -10.52 -16.49
CA GLY A 41 20.02 -11.69 -15.71
C GLY A 41 19.14 -12.08 -14.52
N SER A 42 18.28 -11.19 -14.02
CA SER A 42 17.55 -11.38 -12.76
C SER A 42 16.07 -11.75 -12.92
N VAL A 43 15.57 -11.80 -14.16
CA VAL A 43 14.15 -12.06 -14.46
C VAL A 43 13.78 -13.54 -14.28
N GLN A 44 14.68 -14.47 -14.65
CA GLN A 44 14.37 -15.91 -14.66
C GLN A 44 14.16 -16.49 -13.25
N ASN A 45 15.07 -16.17 -12.32
CA ASN A 45 15.01 -16.64 -10.93
C ASN A 45 13.81 -16.03 -10.16
N VAL A 46 13.41 -14.80 -10.53
CA VAL A 46 12.20 -14.15 -10.00
C VAL A 46 10.94 -14.76 -10.61
N SER A 47 10.93 -15.08 -11.90
CA SER A 47 9.76 -15.68 -12.56
C SER A 47 9.45 -17.09 -12.05
N GLU A 48 10.46 -17.92 -11.76
CA GLU A 48 10.25 -19.26 -11.20
C GLU A 48 9.70 -19.19 -9.77
N ARG A 49 10.26 -18.32 -8.93
CA ARG A 49 9.77 -18.09 -7.57
C ARG A 49 8.34 -17.50 -7.58
N ARG A 50 8.02 -16.67 -8.57
CA ARG A 50 6.70 -16.05 -8.77
C ARG A 50 5.67 -17.04 -9.34
N ALA A 51 6.07 -17.96 -10.21
CA ALA A 51 5.23 -19.04 -10.72
C ALA A 51 4.90 -20.05 -9.60
N ALA A 52 5.88 -20.41 -8.76
CA ALA A 52 5.65 -21.21 -7.56
C ALA A 52 4.71 -20.51 -6.56
N SER A 53 4.86 -19.19 -6.38
CA SER A 53 3.92 -18.40 -5.57
C SER A 53 2.51 -18.35 -6.18
N ARG A 54 2.38 -18.34 -7.52
CA ARG A 54 1.10 -18.28 -8.24
C ARG A 54 0.35 -19.61 -8.24
N ALA A 55 1.07 -20.73 -8.34
CA ALA A 55 0.52 -22.08 -8.21
C ALA A 55 0.02 -22.38 -6.77
N GLY A 56 0.50 -21.60 -5.78
CA GLY A 56 0.06 -21.65 -4.39
C GLY A 56 -1.05 -20.66 -4.01
N LEU A 57 -1.59 -19.87 -4.94
CA LEU A 57 -2.70 -18.92 -4.70
C LEU A 57 -4.04 -19.65 -4.56
N ARG A 58 -4.14 -20.56 -3.58
CA ARG A 58 -5.41 -20.68 -2.87
C ARG A 58 -5.61 -19.31 -2.25
N GLU A 59 -6.62 -18.59 -2.74
CA GLU A 59 -7.01 -17.32 -2.16
C GLU A 59 -6.98 -17.44 -0.63
N PRO A 60 -6.22 -16.60 0.09
CA PRO A 60 -6.16 -16.69 1.54
C PRO A 60 -7.58 -16.68 2.07
N THR A 61 -7.97 -17.78 2.70
CA THR A 61 -9.29 -17.90 3.28
C THR A 61 -9.30 -17.08 4.57
N ALA A 62 -10.44 -16.51 4.96
CA ALA A 62 -10.55 -15.78 6.24
C ALA A 62 -9.97 -16.56 7.44
N PRO A 63 -10.16 -17.89 7.57
CA PRO A 63 -9.53 -18.69 8.63
C PRO A 63 -7.99 -18.64 8.65
N ALA A 64 -7.33 -18.46 7.49
CA ALA A 64 -5.89 -18.35 7.43
C ALA A 64 -5.39 -17.00 7.98
N VAL A 65 -6.17 -15.93 7.82
CA VAL A 65 -5.88 -14.61 8.38
C VAL A 65 -6.13 -14.59 9.89
N GLU A 66 -7.23 -15.19 10.33
CA GLU A 66 -7.57 -15.33 11.75
C GLU A 66 -6.52 -16.12 12.56
N ALA A 67 -5.80 -17.04 11.93
CA ALA A 67 -4.73 -17.79 12.59
C ALA A 67 -3.41 -17.01 12.75
N MET A 68 -3.22 -15.89 12.03
CA MET A 68 -1.99 -15.09 12.09
C MET A 68 -1.86 -14.39 13.43
N THR A 69 -0.64 -14.18 13.91
CA THR A 69 -0.35 -13.27 15.03
C THR A 69 -0.47 -11.80 14.62
N ASP A 70 -0.60 -10.89 15.60
CA ASP A 70 -0.70 -9.46 15.30
C ASP A 70 0.52 -8.92 14.54
N ARG A 71 1.71 -9.46 14.82
CA ARG A 71 2.94 -9.12 14.07
C ARG A 71 2.87 -9.61 12.64
N GLU A 72 2.36 -10.82 12.41
CA GLU A 72 2.19 -11.37 11.07
C GLU A 72 1.15 -10.59 10.27
N LEU A 73 0.05 -10.15 10.90
CA LEU A 73 -0.94 -9.26 10.27
C LEU A 73 -0.32 -7.93 9.85
N CYS A 74 0.45 -7.28 10.73
CA CYS A 74 1.15 -6.02 10.39
C CYS A 74 2.13 -6.20 9.21
N LEU A 75 2.87 -7.32 9.20
CA LEU A 75 3.79 -7.65 8.10
C LEU A 75 3.05 -7.99 6.80
N ALA A 76 1.96 -8.74 6.87
CA ALA A 76 1.12 -9.11 5.74
C ALA A 76 0.50 -7.87 5.09
N TRP A 77 0.04 -6.90 5.89
CA TRP A 77 -0.42 -5.61 5.40
C TRP A 77 0.65 -4.87 4.58
N ARG A 78 1.89 -4.81 5.08
CA ARG A 78 2.98 -4.12 4.36
C ARG A 78 3.42 -4.86 3.11
N ARG A 79 3.55 -6.19 3.19
CA ARG A 79 3.99 -7.03 2.06
C ARG A 79 2.99 -7.00 0.91
N SER A 80 1.70 -7.13 1.23
CA SER A 80 0.64 -7.10 0.23
C SER A 80 0.56 -5.77 -0.53
N TYR A 81 1.01 -4.65 0.05
CA TYR A 81 1.10 -3.39 -0.69
C TYR A 81 2.17 -3.47 -1.79
N VAL A 82 3.35 -4.01 -1.46
CA VAL A 82 4.43 -4.21 -2.43
C VAL A 82 3.99 -5.17 -3.53
N GLU A 83 3.30 -6.25 -3.18
CA GLU A 83 2.75 -7.19 -4.16
C GLU A 83 1.72 -6.52 -5.08
N LEU A 84 0.85 -5.68 -4.52
CA LEU A 84 -0.14 -4.91 -5.30
C LEU A 84 0.53 -3.97 -6.29
N GLU A 85 1.61 -3.30 -5.91
CA GLU A 85 2.37 -2.41 -6.81
C GLU A 85 3.03 -3.15 -7.97
N HIS A 86 3.44 -4.40 -7.75
CA HIS A 86 4.11 -5.23 -8.76
C HIS A 86 3.15 -6.14 -9.54
N ALA A 87 1.86 -6.18 -9.21
CA ALA A 87 0.89 -7.03 -9.88
C ALA A 87 0.60 -6.56 -11.31
N ASP A 88 0.73 -7.47 -12.28
CA ASP A 88 0.59 -7.14 -13.71
C ASP A 88 -0.84 -7.36 -14.25
N SER A 89 -1.71 -8.13 -13.57
CA SER A 89 -3.10 -8.34 -13.99
C SER A 89 -4.13 -7.76 -13.02
N ALA A 90 -5.28 -7.35 -13.55
CA ALA A 90 -6.39 -6.82 -12.77
C ALA A 90 -6.92 -7.86 -11.77
N GLU A 91 -6.99 -9.13 -12.17
CA GLU A 91 -7.42 -10.24 -11.32
C GLU A 91 -6.47 -10.43 -10.12
N THR A 92 -5.15 -10.42 -10.33
CA THR A 92 -4.18 -10.50 -9.24
C THR A 92 -4.29 -9.28 -8.32
N LYS A 93 -4.48 -8.07 -8.87
CA LYS A 93 -4.73 -6.87 -8.05
C LYS A 93 -5.99 -7.00 -7.20
N ALA A 94 -7.08 -7.53 -7.76
CA ALA A 94 -8.34 -7.74 -7.05
C ALA A 94 -8.18 -8.75 -5.91
N SER A 95 -7.47 -9.87 -6.15
CA SER A 95 -7.17 -10.86 -5.12
C SER A 95 -6.34 -10.27 -3.97
N ILE A 96 -5.29 -9.50 -4.29
CA ILE A 96 -4.47 -8.82 -3.27
C ILE A 96 -5.29 -7.79 -2.49
N ALA A 97 -6.16 -7.03 -3.17
CA ALA A 97 -7.05 -6.07 -2.51
C ALA A 97 -8.03 -6.76 -1.55
N ARG A 98 -8.59 -7.92 -1.92
CA ARG A 98 -9.47 -8.71 -1.05
C ARG A 98 -8.73 -9.24 0.17
N PHE A 99 -7.53 -9.80 -0.01
CA PHE A 99 -6.68 -10.22 1.10
C PHE A 99 -6.36 -9.06 2.05
N ARG A 100 -6.05 -7.88 1.51
CA ARG A 100 -5.83 -6.67 2.31
C ARG A 100 -7.04 -6.26 3.13
N GLY A 101 -8.26 -6.43 2.58
CA GLY A 101 -9.50 -6.24 3.33
C GLY A 101 -9.57 -7.16 4.54
N GLN A 102 -9.38 -8.46 4.35
CA GLN A 102 -9.40 -9.45 5.45
C GLN A 102 -8.37 -9.13 6.54
N VAL A 103 -7.17 -8.66 6.17
CA VAL A 103 -6.15 -8.24 7.15
C VAL A 103 -6.59 -7.02 7.95
N LEU A 104 -7.26 -6.04 7.32
CA LEU A 104 -7.80 -4.88 8.03
C LEU A 104 -8.93 -5.28 8.99
N ASP A 105 -9.87 -6.10 8.50
CA ASP A 105 -10.99 -6.60 9.31
C ASP A 105 -10.48 -7.33 10.57
N GLU A 106 -9.44 -8.16 10.41
CA GLU A 106 -8.84 -8.89 11.52
C GLU A 106 -8.05 -7.98 12.48
N LEU A 107 -7.37 -6.96 11.97
CA LEU A 107 -6.70 -5.96 12.82
C LEU A 107 -7.70 -5.15 13.65
N GLU A 108 -8.81 -4.71 13.04
CA GLU A 108 -9.89 -4.00 13.72
C GLU A 108 -10.55 -4.88 14.77
N ARG A 109 -10.91 -6.13 14.42
CA ARG A 109 -11.55 -7.09 15.34
C ARG A 109 -10.71 -7.36 16.60
N ARG A 110 -9.37 -7.39 16.47
CA ARG A 110 -8.46 -7.73 17.58
C ARG A 110 -8.06 -6.56 18.47
N ASN A 111 -7.99 -5.35 17.93
CA ASN A 111 -7.61 -4.18 18.68
C ASN A 111 -8.25 -2.92 18.06
N PRO A 112 -9.55 -2.70 18.30
CA PRO A 112 -10.27 -1.55 17.77
C PRO A 112 -9.58 -0.21 18.11
N THR A 113 -9.18 -0.02 19.37
CA THR A 113 -8.53 1.20 19.83
C THR A 113 -7.21 1.47 19.11
N GLY A 114 -6.34 0.48 19.00
CA GLY A 114 -5.05 0.62 18.31
C GLY A 114 -5.21 0.81 16.80
N PHE A 115 -6.27 0.24 16.22
CA PHE A 115 -6.63 0.44 14.81
C PHE A 115 -7.13 1.86 14.56
N GLU A 116 -8.03 2.39 15.41
CA GLU A 116 -8.51 3.76 15.34
C GLU A 116 -7.37 4.78 15.50
N ASP A 117 -6.48 4.59 16.47
CA ASP A 117 -5.29 5.44 16.67
C ASP A 117 -4.40 5.46 15.42
N TRP A 118 -4.24 4.30 14.78
CA TRP A 118 -3.48 4.20 13.53
C TRP A 118 -4.15 5.00 12.42
N LEU A 119 -5.46 4.84 12.20
CA LEU A 119 -6.20 5.57 11.19
C LEU A 119 -6.18 7.09 11.45
N ALA A 120 -6.43 7.51 12.69
CA ALA A 120 -6.43 8.91 13.12
C ALA A 120 -5.07 9.59 12.91
N SER A 121 -3.98 8.82 12.93
CA SER A 121 -2.64 9.34 12.66
C SER A 121 -2.34 9.65 11.18
N GLY A 122 -3.32 9.45 10.28
CA GLY A 122 -3.15 9.60 8.84
C GLY A 122 -2.56 8.36 8.18
N ALA A 123 -3.04 7.17 8.57
CA ALA A 123 -2.65 5.90 7.97
C ALA A 123 -2.69 5.95 6.44
N ARG A 124 -1.65 5.42 5.81
CA ARG A 124 -1.56 5.26 4.35
C ARG A 124 -1.51 3.79 3.98
N ALA A 125 -1.87 3.46 2.75
CA ALA A 125 -1.82 2.10 2.22
C ALA A 125 -0.49 1.34 2.48
N PRO A 126 0.71 1.96 2.40
CA PRO A 126 1.98 1.29 2.77
C PRO A 126 2.40 1.41 4.24
N SER A 127 1.67 2.18 5.06
CA SER A 127 2.11 2.52 6.42
C SER A 127 2.08 1.30 7.35
N ASP A 128 2.93 1.32 8.38
CA ASP A 128 3.07 0.23 9.34
C ASP A 128 2.12 0.41 10.55
N PRO A 129 1.13 -0.47 10.74
CA PRO A 129 0.20 -0.41 11.88
C PRO A 129 0.84 -0.84 13.21
N ALA A 130 2.00 -1.50 13.19
CA ALA A 130 2.59 -2.15 14.36
C ALA A 130 2.80 -1.19 15.55
N ARG A 131 3.15 0.08 15.27
CA ARG A 131 3.42 1.09 16.31
C ARG A 131 2.20 1.42 17.18
N TYR A 132 0.98 1.17 16.67
CA TYR A 132 -0.27 1.46 17.36
C TYR A 132 -0.89 0.17 17.90
N VAL A 133 -1.08 -0.82 17.02
CA VAL A 133 -1.77 -2.07 17.34
C VAL A 133 -1.01 -2.89 18.40
N LEU A 134 0.33 -3.01 18.28
CA LEU A 134 1.12 -3.76 19.25
C LEU A 134 1.34 -2.98 20.55
N ARG A 135 1.44 -1.64 20.46
CA ARG A 135 1.58 -0.77 21.64
C ARG A 135 0.32 -0.84 22.49
N SER A 136 -0.85 -0.66 21.89
CA SER A 136 -2.15 -0.66 22.60
C SER A 136 -2.35 -1.97 23.36
N LYS A 137 -2.11 -3.13 22.74
CA LYS A 137 -2.20 -4.43 23.45
C LYS A 137 -1.27 -4.55 24.66
N SER A 138 -0.09 -3.93 24.61
CA SER A 138 0.85 -3.92 25.75
C SER A 138 0.41 -3.01 26.91
N GLN A 139 -0.48 -2.06 26.65
CA GLN A 139 -1.07 -1.19 27.67
C GLN A 139 -2.25 -1.91 28.34
N GLU A 140 -3.09 -2.58 27.55
CA GLU A 140 -4.21 -3.37 28.06
C GLU A 140 -3.76 -4.49 29.01
N ASN A 141 -2.67 -5.21 28.70
CA ASN A 141 -2.14 -6.27 29.57
C ASN A 141 -1.48 -5.76 30.88
N ARG A 142 -1.44 -4.45 31.12
CA ARG A 142 -0.85 -3.84 32.33
C ARG A 142 -1.90 -3.27 33.29
N LEU A 143 -3.16 -3.26 32.91
CA LEU A 143 -4.30 -2.86 33.73
C LEU A 143 -4.92 -4.10 34.40
#